data_AF-A0A940DQA7-F1
#
_entry.id   AF-A0A940DQA7-F1
#
_cell.length_a   1.000
_cell.length_b   1.000
_cell.length_c   1.000
_cell.angle_alpha   90.00
_cell.angle_beta   90.00
_cell.angle_gamma   90.00
#
_symmetry.space_group_name_H-M   'P 1'
#
loop_
_entity.id
_entity.type
_entity.pdbx_description
1 polymer ?
#
loop_
_entity_poly.entity_id
_entity_poly.type
_entity_poly.pdbx_seq_one_letter_code
_entity_poly.pdbx_strand_id
1 'polypeptide(L)'
;MNISFFKTPSHRVFHYEPRYWDERKERREQVRQDALREKALREGKEWKDESYQPGKYIKGKLQEQARNSRKGSLNKNLTRIIGLVSVAIFFAFLIYFAKYFTVFLESMR
;
A
#
# COMPACT_ATOMS: atom_id res chain seq x y z
N MET A 1 -31.57 -10.10 18.28
CA MET A 1 -30.47 -9.66 17.39
C MET A 1 -29.39 -9.04 18.25
N ASN A 2 -28.16 -9.56 18.22
CA ASN A 2 -27.04 -9.07 19.03
C ASN A 2 -26.12 -8.21 18.16
N ILE A 3 -26.01 -6.93 18.44
CA ILE A 3 -25.19 -5.98 17.67
C ILE A 3 -23.83 -5.88 18.38
N SER A 4 -22.80 -6.52 17.81
CA SER A 4 -21.43 -6.40 18.31
C SER A 4 -20.73 -5.22 17.64
N PHE A 5 -20.33 -4.22 18.44
CA PHE A 5 -19.57 -3.05 18.01
C PHE A 5 -18.05 -3.24 18.06
N PHE A 6 -17.58 -4.42 18.46
CA PHE A 6 -16.16 -4.72 18.59
C PHE A 6 -15.84 -6.05 17.92
N LYS A 7 -15.39 -5.97 16.66
CA LYS A 7 -14.84 -7.11 15.93
C LYS A 7 -13.46 -7.42 16.50
N THR A 8 -13.31 -8.54 17.20
CA THR A 8 -11.99 -9.06 17.55
C THR A 8 -11.21 -9.34 16.26
N PRO A 9 -10.06 -8.69 16.03
CA PRO A 9 -9.29 -8.91 14.82
C PRO A 9 -8.73 -10.34 14.83
N SER A 10 -9.10 -11.14 13.83
CA SER A 10 -8.43 -12.42 13.59
C SER A 10 -6.94 -12.17 13.34
N HIS A 11 -6.07 -12.90 14.05
CA HIS A 11 -4.64 -12.82 13.81
C HIS A 11 -4.35 -13.26 12.37
N ARG A 12 -3.44 -12.53 11.70
CA ARG A 12 -3.00 -12.89 10.34
C ARG A 12 -1.97 -14.01 10.47
N VAL A 13 -2.34 -15.23 10.09
CA VAL A 13 -1.40 -16.34 9.99
C VAL A 13 -0.60 -16.16 8.70
N PHE A 14 0.72 -16.30 8.78
CA PHE A 14 1.57 -16.32 7.59
C PHE A 14 1.35 -17.64 6.84
N HIS A 15 0.85 -17.56 5.61
CA HIS A 15 0.78 -18.72 4.73
C HIS A 15 2.20 -19.02 4.22
N TYR A 16 2.89 -19.98 4.84
CA TYR A 16 4.19 -20.43 4.38
C TYR A 16 4.03 -21.69 3.52
N GLU A 17 4.17 -21.51 2.20
CA GLU A 17 4.37 -22.63 1.29
C GLU A 17 5.87 -22.96 1.26
N PRO A 18 6.30 -24.17 1.67
CA PRO A 18 7.67 -24.58 1.49
C PRO A 18 7.97 -24.62 -0.02
N ARG A 19 8.83 -23.71 -0.46
CA ARG A 19 9.26 -23.69 -1.87
C ARG A 19 10.20 -24.87 -2.08
N TYR A 20 9.82 -25.77 -2.98
CA TYR A 20 10.71 -26.83 -3.46
C TYR A 20 12.06 -26.23 -3.87
N TRP A 21 13.11 -26.97 -3.53
CA TRP A 21 14.49 -26.68 -3.88
C TRP A 21 14.61 -26.32 -5.37
N ASP A 22 15.07 -25.10 -5.67
CA ASP A 22 15.30 -24.62 -7.03
C ASP A 22 16.80 -24.39 -7.21
N GLU A 23 17.46 -25.38 -7.82
CA GLU A 23 18.92 -25.41 -8.05
C GLU A 23 19.44 -24.13 -8.73
N ARG A 24 18.61 -23.50 -9.60
CA ARG A 24 18.98 -22.27 -10.29
C ARG A 24 18.98 -21.06 -9.37
N LYS A 25 18.16 -21.07 -8.33
CA LYS A 25 18.14 -20.00 -7.33
C LYS A 25 19.37 -20.10 -6.44
N GLU A 26 19.75 -21.31 -6.05
CA GLU A 26 20.89 -21.54 -5.17
C GLU A 26 22.23 -21.21 -5.86
N ARG A 27 22.41 -21.65 -7.11
CA ARG A 27 23.60 -21.32 -7.92
C ARG A 27 23.80 -19.80 -8.05
N ARG A 28 22.71 -19.05 -8.21
CA ARG A 28 22.76 -17.57 -8.29
C ARG A 28 23.12 -16.93 -6.96
N GLU A 29 22.70 -17.52 -5.85
CA GLU A 29 23.03 -17.01 -4.52
C GLU A 29 24.50 -17.33 -4.18
N GLN A 30 24.99 -18.51 -4.52
CA GLN A 30 26.41 -18.90 -4.38
C GLN A 30 27.32 -17.94 -5.16
N VAL A 31 27.04 -17.72 -6.45
CA VAL A 31 27.82 -16.77 -7.28
C VAL A 31 27.82 -15.35 -6.69
N ARG A 32 26.69 -14.91 -6.10
CA ARG A 32 26.60 -13.60 -5.46
C ARG A 32 27.43 -13.54 -4.18
N GLN A 33 27.43 -14.60 -3.37
CA GLN A 33 28.24 -14.67 -2.16
C GLN A 33 29.73 -14.72 -2.48
N ASP A 34 30.13 -15.49 -3.50
CA ASP A 34 31.52 -15.57 -3.95
C ASP A 34 32.04 -14.22 -4.44
N ALA A 35 31.25 -13.50 -5.25
CA ALA A 35 31.61 -12.16 -5.71
C ALA A 35 31.72 -11.13 -4.56
N LEU A 36 30.84 -11.23 -3.56
CA LEU A 36 30.93 -10.40 -2.35
C LEU A 36 32.16 -10.75 -1.53
N ARG A 37 32.53 -12.03 -1.46
CA ARG A 37 33.71 -12.53 -0.74
C ARG A 37 34.99 -12.03 -1.34
N GLU A 38 35.13 -12.12 -2.66
CA GLU A 38 36.26 -11.55 -3.38
C GLU A 38 36.38 -10.05 -3.16
N LYS A 39 35.25 -9.32 -3.16
CA LYS A 39 35.25 -7.88 -2.94
C LYS A 39 35.69 -7.51 -1.52
N ALA A 40 35.22 -8.23 -0.50
CA ALA A 40 35.61 -7.99 0.89
C ALA A 40 37.10 -8.29 1.15
N LEU A 41 37.61 -9.37 0.55
CA LEU A 41 39.04 -9.73 0.59
C LEU A 41 39.91 -8.65 -0.09
N ARG A 42 39.48 -8.10 -1.23
CA ARG A 42 40.16 -6.97 -1.90
C ARG A 42 40.16 -5.69 -1.07
N GLU A 43 39.13 -5.45 -0.27
CA GLU A 43 39.02 -4.30 0.63
C GLU A 43 39.73 -4.52 1.98
N GLY A 44 40.39 -5.67 2.21
CA GLY A 44 41.13 -5.97 3.44
C GLY A 44 40.25 -6.13 4.68
N LYS A 45 38.95 -6.39 4.51
CA LYS A 45 38.00 -6.59 5.62
C LYS A 45 37.83 -8.08 5.90
N GLU A 46 37.77 -8.46 7.17
CA GLU A 46 37.42 -9.84 7.56
C GLU A 46 36.05 -10.21 6.99
N TRP A 47 36.02 -11.31 6.23
CA TRP A 47 34.78 -11.90 5.73
C TRP A 47 34.03 -12.52 6.91
N LYS A 48 33.14 -11.75 7.54
CA LYS A 48 32.13 -12.32 8.44
C LYS A 48 31.08 -12.99 7.57
N ASP A 49 30.88 -14.28 7.81
CA ASP A 49 29.80 -15.06 7.21
C ASP A 49 28.46 -14.50 7.71
N GLU A 50 27.93 -13.49 7.02
CA GLU A 50 26.65 -12.83 7.34
C GLU A 50 25.45 -13.70 6.95
N SER A 51 25.57 -15.03 7.10
CA SER A 51 24.56 -16.02 6.73
C SER A 51 23.21 -15.75 7.40
N TYR A 52 23.19 -15.09 8.56
CA TYR A 52 21.96 -14.63 9.18
C TYR A 52 22.16 -13.39 10.05
N GLN A 53 21.63 -12.24 9.62
CA GLN A 53 21.41 -11.09 10.49
C GLN A 53 19.95 -11.13 10.99
N PRO A 54 19.70 -11.41 12.28
CA PRO A 54 18.35 -11.41 12.84
C PRO A 54 17.65 -10.07 12.58
N GLY A 55 16.45 -10.11 11.99
CA GLY A 55 15.65 -8.92 11.74
C GLY A 55 15.98 -8.12 10.46
N LYS A 56 16.96 -8.53 9.64
CA LYS A 56 17.28 -7.90 8.34
C LYS A 56 16.06 -7.82 7.41
N TYR A 57 15.25 -8.87 7.39
CA TYR A 57 14.02 -8.95 6.57
C TYR A 57 12.78 -8.35 7.24
N ILE A 58 12.80 -8.15 8.57
CA ILE A 58 11.67 -7.63 9.34
C ILE A 58 11.63 -6.10 9.24
N LYS A 59 12.78 -5.43 9.31
CA LYS A 59 12.87 -3.96 9.29
C LYS A 59 12.41 -3.33 7.97
N GLY A 60 12.69 -3.95 6.83
CA GLY A 60 12.44 -3.36 5.52
C GLY A 60 10.98 -3.42 5.05
N LYS A 61 10.30 -4.56 5.28
CA LYS A 61 8.97 -4.82 4.70
C LYS A 61 7.87 -3.92 5.25
N LEU A 62 7.90 -3.62 6.56
CA LEU A 62 6.93 -2.72 7.19
C LEU A 62 7.09 -1.28 6.67
N GLN A 63 8.32 -0.81 6.53
CA GLN A 63 8.61 0.53 6.04
C GLN A 63 8.32 0.65 4.53
N GLU A 64 8.57 -0.41 3.76
CA GLU A 64 8.23 -0.50 2.34
C GLU A 64 6.70 -0.45 2.12
N GLN A 65 5.91 -1.13 2.94
CA GLN A 65 4.45 -1.07 2.88
C GLN A 65 3.91 0.33 3.21
N ALA A 66 4.47 0.99 4.23
CA ALA A 66 4.13 2.37 4.58
C ALA A 66 4.54 3.39 3.50
N ARG A 67 5.59 3.09 2.73
CA ARG A 67 6.07 3.94 1.62
C ARG A 67 5.25 3.69 0.34
N ASN A 68 4.87 2.44 0.07
CA ASN A 68 4.03 2.07 -1.07
C ASN A 68 2.57 2.52 -0.90
N SER A 69 2.02 2.51 0.31
CA SER A 69 0.67 3.05 0.55
C SER A 69 0.57 4.55 0.22
N ARG A 70 1.68 5.29 0.32
CA ARG A 70 1.76 6.70 -0.10
C ARG A 70 1.93 6.90 -1.61
N LYS A 71 2.42 5.89 -2.34
CA LYS A 71 2.59 5.95 -3.82
C LYS A 71 1.28 5.75 -4.58
N GLY A 72 0.27 5.14 -3.96
CA GLY A 72 -0.99 4.79 -4.63
C GLY A 72 -2.08 5.87 -4.62
N SER A 73 -1.90 7.01 -3.95
CA SER A 73 -2.94 8.05 -4.00
C SER A 73 -2.90 8.73 -5.35
N LEU A 74 -3.98 8.63 -6.13
CA LEU A 74 -4.24 9.52 -7.27
C LEU A 74 -3.82 10.96 -6.93
N ASN A 75 -3.34 11.69 -7.93
CA ASN A 75 -2.82 13.04 -7.78
C ASN A 75 -3.72 13.85 -6.82
N LYS A 76 -3.23 14.11 -5.60
CA LYS A 76 -4.04 14.63 -4.48
C LYS A 76 -4.74 15.93 -4.85
N ASN A 77 -4.13 16.69 -5.76
CA ASN A 77 -4.69 17.93 -6.28
C ASN A 77 -5.92 17.67 -7.16
N LEU A 78 -5.90 16.63 -7.99
CA LEU A 78 -7.03 16.23 -8.82
C LEU A 78 -8.23 15.79 -7.96
N THR A 79 -7.99 14.97 -6.92
CA THR A 79 -9.06 14.56 -5.99
C THR A 79 -9.68 15.75 -5.26
N ARG A 80 -8.86 16.73 -4.83
CA ARG A 80 -9.36 17.97 -4.21
C ARG A 80 -10.18 18.81 -5.16
N ILE A 81 -9.72 18.98 -6.41
CA ILE A 81 -10.43 19.74 -7.44
C ILE A 81 -11.78 19.09 -7.74
N ILE A 82 -11.81 17.77 -7.94
CA ILE A 82 -13.05 17.02 -8.17
C ILE A 82 -14.03 17.19 -7.00
N GLY A 83 -13.53 17.10 -5.76
CA GLY A 83 -14.35 17.34 -4.56
C GLY A 83 -14.94 18.75 -4.54
N LEU A 84 -14.14 19.77 -4.83
CA LEU A 84 -14.60 21.17 -4.86
C LEU A 84 -15.65 21.41 -5.95
N VAL A 85 -15.40 20.89 -7.16
CA VAL A 85 -16.33 21.00 -8.30
C VAL A 85 -17.63 20.27 -8.01
N SER A 86 -17.57 19.08 -7.40
CA SER A 86 -18.76 18.32 -7.00
C SER A 86 -19.64 19.10 -6.03
N VAL A 87 -19.04 19.77 -5.03
CA VAL A 87 -19.78 20.61 -4.07
C VAL A 87 -20.41 21.82 -4.76
N ALA A 88 -19.68 22.50 -5.65
CA ALA A 88 -20.21 23.64 -6.39
C ALA A 88 -21.41 23.27 -7.28
N ILE A 89 -21.33 22.14 -7.99
CA ILE A 89 -22.42 21.60 -8.81
C ILE A 89 -23.63 21.25 -7.94
N PHE A 90 -23.41 20.65 -6.78
CA PHE A 90 -24.50 20.30 -5.84
C PHE A 90 -25.27 21.54 -5.38
N PHE A 91 -24.59 22.63 -5.02
CA PHE A 91 -25.26 23.89 -4.66
C PHE A 91 -25.99 24.53 -5.84
N ALA A 92 -25.38 24.55 -7.03
CA ALA A 92 -26.05 25.05 -8.22
C ALA A 92 -27.33 24.25 -8.54
N PHE A 93 -27.27 22.93 -8.40
CA PHE A 93 -28.43 22.05 -8.55
C PHE A 93 -29.53 22.36 -7.54
N LEU A 94 -29.20 22.57 -6.26
CA LEU A 94 -30.19 22.94 -5.24
C LEU A 94 -30.88 24.27 -5.53
N ILE A 95 -30.12 25.28 -5.96
CA ILE A 95 -30.69 26.60 -6.31
C ILE A 95 -31.62 26.46 -7.51
N TYR A 96 -31.19 25.74 -8.55
CA TYR A 96 -32.02 25.49 -9.72
C TYR A 96 -33.28 24.72 -9.32
N PHE A 97 -33.12 23.61 -8.60
CA PHE A 97 -34.24 22.82 -8.11
C PHE A 97 -35.24 23.69 -7.33
N ALA A 98 -34.79 24.51 -6.39
CA ALA A 98 -35.68 25.40 -5.63
C ALA A 98 -36.47 26.37 -6.52
N LYS A 99 -35.84 26.99 -7.54
CA LYS A 99 -36.52 27.93 -8.45
C LYS A 99 -37.55 27.27 -9.36
N TYR A 100 -37.27 26.06 -9.84
CA TYR A 100 -38.18 25.36 -10.75
C TYR A 100 -39.22 24.53 -10.00
N PHE A 101 -38.93 24.11 -8.76
CA PHE A 101 -39.88 23.40 -7.92
C PHE A 101 -41.06 24.29 -7.54
N THR A 102 -40.85 25.60 -7.32
CA THR A 102 -41.97 26.53 -7.07
C THR A 102 -42.88 26.67 -8.28
N VAL A 103 -42.32 26.80 -9.49
CA VAL A 103 -43.10 26.89 -10.74
C VAL A 103 -43.82 25.58 -11.03
N PHE A 104 -43.16 24.44 -10.80
CA PHE A 104 -43.75 23.12 -10.94
C PHE A 104 -44.91 22.90 -9.97
N LEU A 105 -44.78 23.32 -8.71
CA LEU A 105 -45.85 23.24 -7.72
C LEU A 105 -47.04 24.16 -8.07
N GLU A 106 -46.76 25.36 -8.56
CA GLU A 106 -47.79 26.31 -9.00
C GLU A 106 -48.54 25.81 -10.24
N SER A 107 -47.84 25.12 -11.15
CA SER A 107 -48.44 24.45 -12.31
C SER A 107 -49.29 23.22 -11.96
N MET A 108 -49.14 22.62 -10.78
CA MET A 108 -49.92 21.45 -10.35
C MET A 108 -51.10 21.79 -9.43
N ARG A 109 -51.24 23.07 -9.04
CA ARG A 109 -52.36 23.57 -8.23
C ARG A 109 -53.45 24.14 -9.12
#